data_AF-A0AAD0JFJ4-F1
#
_entry.id   AF-A0AAD0JFJ4-F1
#
_cell.length_a   1.000
_cell.length_b   1.000
_cell.length_c   1.000
_cell.angle_alpha   90.00
_cell.angle_beta   90.00
_cell.angle_gamma   90.00
#
_symmetry.space_group_name_H-M   'P 1'
#
loop_
_entity.id
_entity.type
_entity.pdbx_description
1 polymer ?
#
loop_
_entity_poly.entity_id
_entity_poly.type
_entity_poly.pdbx_seq_one_letter_code
_entity_poly.pdbx_strand_id
1 'polypeptide(L)'
;MTLLSIALAAALGAAPEPPNAPDCSYDRDAMLAMEPDAFDQDLEGGWRPLADRGCQREAADLLTAYAAQPKAAGRNIILWHAGQMRAEAGQYPQAIALMQRTYAPKDTDPGYWNAYVDGTIAFLQRDRAALEEARAALIAIPTPEQIAGALKDGRYHFTTAGGQQVDAPWPPNLDVLDGFLRCFDRDYHDAMGSQSCRNPEGG
;
A
#
# COMPACT_ATOMS: atom_id res chain seq x y z
N MET A 1 36.94 61.11 -21.31
CA MET A 1 35.55 60.87 -21.75
C MET A 1 35.53 59.51 -22.42
N THR A 2 35.30 58.44 -21.66
CA THR A 2 34.96 57.10 -22.20
C THR A 2 34.45 56.24 -21.03
N LEU A 3 33.13 56.11 -20.94
CA LEU A 3 32.45 55.16 -20.07
C LEU A 3 32.33 53.84 -20.83
N LEU A 4 32.90 52.76 -20.27
CA LEU A 4 32.77 51.41 -20.82
C LEU A 4 31.58 50.73 -20.11
N SER A 5 30.44 50.64 -20.78
CA SER A 5 29.25 49.93 -20.30
C SER A 5 29.41 48.44 -20.54
N ILE A 6 29.48 47.64 -19.47
CA ILE A 6 29.42 46.18 -19.54
C ILE A 6 27.94 45.77 -19.52
N ALA A 7 27.42 45.30 -20.66
CA ALA A 7 26.10 44.71 -20.76
C ALA A 7 26.15 43.26 -20.23
N LEU A 8 25.50 43.01 -19.09
CA LEU A 8 25.31 41.67 -18.54
C LEU A 8 24.12 41.01 -19.25
N ALA A 9 24.38 40.09 -20.18
CA ALA A 9 23.33 39.29 -20.80
C ALA A 9 22.86 38.22 -19.81
N ALA A 10 21.66 38.41 -19.25
CA ALA A 10 20.98 37.38 -18.47
C ALA A 10 20.47 36.29 -19.45
N ALA A 11 21.14 35.15 -19.49
CA ALA A 11 20.59 33.94 -20.10
C ALA A 11 19.46 33.43 -19.20
N LEU A 12 18.20 33.74 -19.54
CA LEU A 12 17.05 33.03 -18.99
C LEU A 12 17.10 31.59 -19.54
N GLY A 13 17.64 30.66 -18.76
CA GLY A 13 17.44 29.24 -19.01
C GLY A 13 15.95 28.92 -18.90
N ALA A 14 15.38 28.34 -19.96
CA ALA A 14 14.04 27.78 -19.91
C ALA A 14 13.98 26.75 -18.77
N ALA A 15 12.99 26.88 -17.89
CA ALA A 15 12.70 25.84 -16.91
C ALA A 15 12.39 24.53 -17.65
N PRO A 16 12.83 23.37 -17.15
CA PRO A 16 12.50 22.08 -17.76
C PRO A 16 10.98 21.94 -17.86
N GLU A 17 10.49 21.50 -19.03
CA GLU A 17 9.07 21.19 -19.20
C GLU A 17 8.65 20.13 -18.16
N PRO A 18 7.48 20.29 -17.52
CA PRO A 18 7.00 19.28 -16.59
C PRO A 18 6.87 17.94 -17.34
N PRO A 19 7.24 16.82 -16.69
CA PRO A 19 7.10 15.51 -17.30
C PRO A 19 5.65 15.30 -17.75
N ASN A 20 5.47 14.69 -18.92
CA ASN A 20 4.15 14.33 -19.41
C ASN A 20 3.47 13.40 -18.40
N ALA A 21 2.17 13.63 -18.19
CA ALA A 21 1.36 12.74 -17.36
C ALA A 21 1.39 11.31 -17.93
N PRO A 22 1.33 10.28 -17.07
CA PRO A 22 1.36 8.90 -17.52
C PRO A 22 0.16 8.57 -18.41
N ASP A 23 0.36 7.64 -19.34
CA ASP A 23 -0.72 7.06 -20.12
C ASP A 23 -1.50 6.04 -19.27
N CYS A 24 -2.69 6.46 -18.85
CA CYS A 24 -3.61 5.67 -18.05
C CYS A 24 -4.70 5.00 -18.89
N SER A 25 -4.50 4.85 -20.20
CA SER A 25 -5.37 4.04 -21.05
C SER A 25 -5.20 2.54 -20.76
N TYR A 26 -6.30 1.81 -20.81
CA TYR A 26 -6.36 0.34 -20.67
C TYR A 26 -7.69 -0.18 -21.23
N ASP A 27 -7.73 -1.46 -21.59
CA ASP A 27 -8.97 -2.14 -21.97
C ASP A 27 -9.76 -2.52 -20.72
N ARG A 28 -10.69 -1.65 -20.33
CA ARG A 28 -11.49 -1.85 -19.12
C ARG A 28 -12.34 -3.11 -19.18
N ASP A 29 -12.93 -3.42 -20.32
CA ASP A 29 -13.85 -4.54 -20.44
C ASP A 29 -13.09 -5.88 -20.39
N ALA A 30 -11.93 -5.96 -21.04
CA ALA A 30 -11.06 -7.12 -20.93
C ALA A 30 -10.60 -7.37 -19.48
N MET A 31 -10.22 -6.30 -18.77
CA MET A 31 -9.78 -6.39 -17.37
C MET A 31 -10.91 -6.82 -16.44
N LEU A 32 -12.12 -6.27 -16.63
CA LEU A 32 -13.30 -6.69 -15.88
C LEU A 32 -13.75 -8.11 -16.21
N ALA A 33 -13.38 -8.66 -17.37
CA ALA A 33 -13.69 -10.03 -17.77
C ALA A 33 -12.76 -11.09 -17.14
N MET A 34 -11.56 -10.72 -16.69
CA MET A 34 -10.57 -11.64 -16.09
C MET A 34 -11.13 -12.42 -14.89
N GLU A 35 -10.65 -13.64 -14.64
CA GLU A 35 -10.98 -14.36 -13.41
C GLU A 35 -10.30 -13.73 -12.19
N PRO A 36 -10.89 -13.83 -10.98
CA PRO A 36 -10.42 -13.09 -9.80
C PRO A 36 -8.94 -13.28 -9.44
N ASP A 37 -8.37 -14.47 -9.63
CA ASP A 37 -6.96 -14.71 -9.34
C ASP A 37 -6.04 -14.05 -10.38
N ALA A 38 -6.41 -14.12 -11.66
CA ALA A 38 -5.66 -13.43 -12.72
C ALA A 38 -5.77 -11.90 -12.62
N PHE A 39 -6.89 -11.40 -12.12
CA PHE A 39 -7.09 -9.97 -11.92
C PHE A 39 -6.30 -9.42 -10.73
N ASP A 40 -6.28 -10.13 -9.58
CA ASP A 40 -5.81 -9.57 -8.32
C ASP A 40 -4.56 -10.23 -7.71
N GLN A 41 -4.28 -11.49 -8.05
CA GLN A 41 -3.19 -12.26 -7.45
C GLN A 41 -1.97 -12.41 -8.39
N ASP A 42 -2.14 -12.13 -9.68
CA ASP A 42 -1.03 -12.01 -10.62
C ASP A 42 -0.21 -10.74 -10.31
N LEU A 43 1.07 -10.93 -9.99
CA LEU A 43 1.98 -9.84 -9.63
C LEU A 43 2.49 -9.05 -10.85
N GLU A 44 2.44 -9.64 -12.05
CA GLU A 44 2.89 -9.01 -13.29
C GLU A 44 1.72 -8.62 -14.21
N GLY A 45 0.52 -9.16 -13.92
CA GLY A 45 -0.69 -8.93 -14.68
C GLY A 45 -1.81 -8.24 -13.89
N GLY A 46 -3.04 -8.38 -14.39
CA GLY A 46 -4.21 -7.80 -13.76
C GLY A 46 -4.11 -6.28 -13.62
N TRP A 47 -4.55 -5.74 -12.48
CA TRP A 47 -4.59 -4.28 -12.27
C TRP A 47 -3.22 -3.63 -11.98
N ARG A 48 -2.20 -4.39 -11.57
CA ARG A 48 -0.90 -3.84 -11.11
C ARG A 48 -0.16 -3.03 -12.19
N PRO A 49 -0.04 -3.49 -13.46
CA PRO A 49 0.60 -2.71 -14.50
C PRO A 49 0.01 -1.31 -14.72
N LEU A 50 -1.27 -1.09 -14.40
CA LEU A 50 -1.87 0.24 -14.45
C LEU A 50 -1.37 1.11 -13.28
N ALA A 51 -1.36 0.58 -12.07
CA ALA A 51 -0.84 1.26 -10.89
C ALA A 51 0.66 1.59 -11.01
N ASP A 52 1.47 0.65 -11.53
CA ASP A 52 2.92 0.80 -11.70
C ASP A 52 3.31 1.94 -12.65
N ARG A 53 2.41 2.30 -13.58
CA ARG A 53 2.58 3.47 -14.45
C ARG A 53 2.29 4.80 -13.74
N GLY A 54 1.88 4.79 -12.47
CA GLY A 54 1.45 5.98 -11.76
C GLY A 54 -0.03 6.35 -11.99
N CYS A 55 -0.86 5.39 -12.39
CA CYS A 55 -2.29 5.58 -12.63
C CYS A 55 -3.13 5.04 -11.46
N GLN A 56 -2.82 5.45 -10.24
CA GLN A 56 -3.44 4.90 -9.04
C GLN A 56 -4.93 5.23 -8.95
N ARG A 57 -5.39 6.36 -9.49
CA ARG A 57 -6.82 6.71 -9.50
C ARG A 57 -7.62 5.76 -10.39
N GLU A 58 -7.13 5.50 -11.59
CA GLU A 58 -7.72 4.60 -12.57
C GLU A 58 -7.67 3.14 -12.09
N ALA A 59 -6.56 2.74 -11.47
CA ALA A 59 -6.44 1.44 -10.82
C ALA A 59 -7.48 1.28 -9.69
N ALA A 60 -7.66 2.31 -8.84
CA ALA A 60 -8.68 2.29 -7.79
C ALA A 60 -10.11 2.19 -8.36
N ASP A 61 -10.41 2.89 -9.45
CA ASP A 61 -11.69 2.81 -10.16
C ASP A 61 -11.93 1.42 -10.74
N LEU A 62 -10.92 0.83 -11.37
CA LEU A 62 -10.96 -0.53 -11.90
C LEU A 62 -11.19 -1.57 -10.79
N LEU A 63 -10.42 -1.50 -9.70
CA LEU A 63 -10.56 -2.39 -8.55
C LEU A 63 -11.94 -2.29 -7.91
N THR A 64 -12.46 -1.07 -7.72
CA THR A 64 -13.80 -0.85 -7.16
C THR A 64 -14.89 -1.43 -8.07
N ALA A 65 -14.75 -1.22 -9.39
CA ALA A 65 -15.68 -1.78 -10.36
C ALA A 65 -15.62 -3.32 -10.41
N TYR A 66 -14.43 -3.90 -10.30
CA TYR A 66 -14.24 -5.35 -10.24
C TYR A 66 -14.85 -5.95 -8.97
N ALA A 67 -14.60 -5.33 -7.81
CA ALA A 67 -15.14 -5.77 -6.51
C ALA A 67 -16.68 -5.75 -6.45
N ALA A 68 -17.34 -4.96 -7.30
CA ALA A 68 -18.80 -4.92 -7.41
C ALA A 68 -19.39 -6.11 -8.20
N GLN A 69 -18.57 -6.92 -8.87
CA GLN A 69 -19.06 -8.03 -9.67
C GLN A 69 -19.40 -9.26 -8.81
N PRO A 70 -20.39 -10.08 -9.20
CA PRO A 70 -20.73 -11.30 -8.47
C PRO A 70 -19.55 -12.26 -8.28
N LYS A 71 -18.66 -12.39 -9.28
CA LYS A 71 -17.47 -13.26 -9.19
C LYS A 71 -16.42 -12.79 -8.18
N ALA A 72 -16.51 -11.55 -7.69
CA ALA A 72 -15.64 -11.00 -6.67
C ALA A 72 -16.26 -11.09 -5.25
N ALA A 73 -17.46 -11.65 -5.10
CA ALA A 73 -18.13 -11.75 -3.81
C ALA A 73 -17.25 -12.48 -2.77
N GLY A 74 -17.12 -11.87 -1.58
CA GLY A 74 -16.28 -12.39 -0.50
C GLY A 74 -14.78 -12.10 -0.63
N ARG A 75 -14.30 -11.55 -1.75
CA ARG A 75 -12.90 -11.18 -1.96
C ARG A 75 -12.60 -9.75 -1.51
N ASN A 76 -12.70 -9.52 -0.20
CA ASN A 76 -12.52 -8.19 0.39
C ASN A 76 -11.13 -7.58 0.14
N ILE A 77 -10.11 -8.41 -0.15
CA ILE A 77 -8.76 -7.95 -0.49
C ILE A 77 -8.72 -7.06 -1.75
N ILE A 78 -9.61 -7.29 -2.72
CA ILE A 78 -9.71 -6.45 -3.92
C ILE A 78 -10.14 -5.03 -3.52
N LEU A 79 -11.07 -4.93 -2.58
CA LEU A 79 -11.53 -3.64 -2.05
C LEU A 79 -10.47 -2.96 -1.19
N TRP A 80 -9.66 -3.75 -0.47
CA TRP A 80 -8.49 -3.25 0.25
C TRP A 80 -7.47 -2.61 -0.70
N HIS A 81 -7.10 -3.30 -1.78
CA HIS A 81 -6.22 -2.75 -2.81
C HIS A 81 -6.80 -1.47 -3.42
N ALA A 82 -8.12 -1.39 -3.65
CA ALA A 82 -8.77 -0.16 -4.10
C ALA A 82 -8.53 1.00 -3.10
N GLY A 83 -8.66 0.72 -1.81
CA GLY A 83 -8.34 1.65 -0.73
C GLY A 83 -6.89 2.12 -0.77
N GLN A 84 -5.93 1.20 -0.92
CA GLN A 84 -4.51 1.55 -1.02
C GLN A 84 -4.24 2.44 -2.24
N MET A 85 -4.81 2.13 -3.41
CA MET A 85 -4.65 2.95 -4.60
C MET A 85 -5.23 4.36 -4.45
N ARG A 86 -6.35 4.50 -3.73
CA ARG A 86 -6.85 5.83 -3.34
C ARG A 86 -5.87 6.55 -2.40
N ALA A 87 -5.28 5.84 -1.46
CA ALA A 87 -4.32 6.41 -0.51
C ALA A 87 -3.04 6.87 -1.22
N GLU A 88 -2.48 6.06 -2.11
CA GLU A 88 -1.36 6.41 -3.00
C GLU A 88 -1.66 7.67 -3.81
N ALA A 89 -2.90 7.82 -4.31
CA ALA A 89 -3.34 9.00 -5.05
C ALA A 89 -3.66 10.24 -4.16
N GLY A 90 -3.43 10.17 -2.84
CA GLY A 90 -3.74 11.22 -1.87
C GLY A 90 -5.23 11.38 -1.53
N GLN A 91 -6.09 10.44 -1.96
CA GLN A 91 -7.54 10.48 -1.78
C GLN A 91 -7.96 9.79 -0.47
N TYR A 92 -7.48 10.30 0.67
CA TYR A 92 -7.60 9.62 1.97
C TYR A 92 -9.05 9.38 2.45
N PRO A 93 -9.99 10.33 2.33
CA PRO A 93 -11.38 10.06 2.71
C PRO A 93 -12.00 8.89 1.95
N GLN A 94 -11.71 8.79 0.65
CA GLN A 94 -12.17 7.67 -0.20
C GLN A 94 -11.45 6.37 0.17
N ALA A 95 -10.14 6.43 0.42
CA ALA A 95 -9.35 5.29 0.86
C ALA A 95 -9.91 4.69 2.15
N ILE A 96 -10.13 5.53 3.17
CA ILE A 96 -10.66 5.11 4.47
C ILE A 96 -12.03 4.45 4.31
N ALA A 97 -12.95 5.05 3.53
CA ALA A 97 -14.27 4.48 3.30
C ALA A 97 -14.22 3.09 2.63
N LEU A 98 -13.25 2.86 1.75
CA LEU A 98 -13.04 1.54 1.15
C LEU A 98 -12.42 0.56 2.17
N MET A 99 -11.38 0.97 2.89
CA MET A 99 -10.68 0.15 3.88
C MET A 99 -11.61 -0.31 5.02
N GLN A 100 -12.50 0.56 5.52
CA GLN A 100 -13.49 0.21 6.55
C GLN A 100 -14.43 -0.92 6.13
N ARG A 101 -14.69 -1.10 4.83
CA ARG A 101 -15.54 -2.19 4.34
C ARG A 101 -14.83 -3.54 4.29
N THR A 102 -13.54 -3.57 4.60
CA THR A 102 -12.71 -4.77 4.54
C THR A 102 -12.54 -5.46 5.89
N TYR A 103 -13.05 -4.89 6.99
CA TYR A 103 -12.98 -5.52 8.30
C TYR A 103 -13.49 -6.96 8.25
N ALA A 104 -12.71 -7.86 8.83
CA ALA A 104 -13.06 -9.26 8.98
C ALA A 104 -14.04 -9.41 10.17
N PRO A 105 -15.01 -10.34 10.07
CA PRO A 105 -15.79 -10.78 11.23
C PRO A 105 -14.86 -11.23 12.38
N LYS A 106 -15.17 -10.81 13.61
CA LYS A 106 -14.33 -11.04 14.81
C LYS A 106 -14.09 -12.53 15.13
N ASP A 107 -14.91 -13.41 14.60
CA ASP A 107 -14.83 -14.86 14.77
C ASP A 107 -13.95 -15.56 13.71
N THR A 108 -13.57 -14.85 12.65
CA THR A 108 -12.80 -15.41 11.52
C THR A 108 -11.32 -15.05 11.54
N ASP A 109 -10.94 -14.03 12.30
CA ASP A 109 -9.56 -13.57 12.46
C ASP A 109 -9.34 -13.19 13.94
N PRO A 110 -8.28 -13.69 14.60
CA PRO A 110 -7.91 -13.28 15.98
C PRO A 110 -7.66 -11.78 16.16
N GLY A 111 -7.72 -10.99 15.10
CA GLY A 111 -7.66 -9.53 15.09
C GLY A 111 -6.49 -8.97 14.28
N TYR A 112 -5.67 -9.81 13.63
CA TYR A 112 -4.49 -9.39 12.90
C TYR A 112 -4.83 -8.44 11.76
N TRP A 113 -5.83 -8.81 10.96
CA TRP A 113 -6.30 -8.03 9.82
C TRP A 113 -6.94 -6.74 10.30
N ASN A 114 -7.82 -6.82 11.29
CA ASN A 114 -8.54 -5.63 11.76
C ASN A 114 -7.59 -4.62 12.42
N ALA A 115 -6.58 -5.06 13.18
CA ALA A 115 -5.55 -4.18 13.74
C ALA A 115 -4.70 -3.52 12.63
N TYR A 116 -4.40 -4.24 11.56
CA TYR A 116 -3.72 -3.66 10.40
C TYR A 116 -4.59 -2.61 9.67
N VAL A 117 -5.87 -2.90 9.46
CA VAL A 117 -6.85 -1.95 8.89
C VAL A 117 -6.93 -0.69 9.77
N ASP A 118 -7.08 -0.86 11.09
CA ASP A 118 -7.17 0.24 12.06
C ASP A 118 -5.92 1.12 12.02
N GLY A 119 -4.73 0.51 12.06
CA GLY A 119 -3.48 1.27 12.01
C GLY A 119 -3.30 2.02 10.69
N THR A 120 -3.67 1.41 9.57
CA THR A 120 -3.61 2.09 8.27
C THR A 120 -4.58 3.27 8.19
N ILE A 121 -5.82 3.09 8.65
CA ILE A 121 -6.81 4.19 8.71
C ILE A 121 -6.33 5.31 9.62
N ALA A 122 -5.79 4.98 10.80
CA ALA A 122 -5.26 5.96 11.74
C ALA A 122 -4.12 6.79 11.13
N PHE A 123 -3.20 6.16 10.39
CA PHE A 123 -2.17 6.87 9.64
C PHE A 123 -2.78 7.84 8.62
N LEU A 124 -3.77 7.41 7.82
CA LEU A 124 -4.44 8.25 6.83
C LEU A 124 -5.24 9.41 7.47
N GLN A 125 -5.73 9.22 8.69
CA GLN A 125 -6.42 10.24 9.49
C GLN A 125 -5.45 11.19 10.21
N ARG A 126 -4.14 10.93 10.14
CA ARG A 126 -3.12 11.62 10.95
C ARG A 126 -3.39 11.50 12.46
N ASP A 127 -3.91 10.36 12.88
CA ASP A 127 -4.10 10.01 14.29
C ASP A 127 -2.96 9.09 14.77
N ARG A 128 -1.94 9.70 15.38
CA ARG A 128 -0.77 8.96 15.87
C ARG A 128 -1.13 8.04 17.03
N ALA A 129 -2.04 8.48 17.90
CA ALA A 129 -2.41 7.71 19.09
C ALA A 129 -3.19 6.45 18.69
N ALA A 130 -4.14 6.56 17.76
CA ALA A 130 -4.87 5.41 17.24
C ALA A 130 -3.95 4.44 16.48
N LEU A 131 -2.93 4.95 15.76
CA LEU A 131 -1.93 4.09 15.10
C LEU A 131 -1.07 3.33 16.13
N GLU A 132 -0.65 3.98 17.22
CA GLU A 132 0.07 3.32 18.33
C GLU A 132 -0.78 2.26 19.02
N GLU A 133 -2.08 2.53 19.22
CA GLU A 133 -3.03 1.57 19.79
C GLU A 133 -3.22 0.35 18.88
N ALA A 134 -3.46 0.56 17.58
CA ALA A 134 -3.60 -0.51 16.61
C ALA A 134 -2.35 -1.40 16.53
N ARG A 135 -1.17 -0.77 16.55
CA ARG A 135 0.10 -1.50 16.63
C ARG A 135 0.23 -2.31 17.92
N ALA A 136 -0.11 -1.72 19.06
CA ALA A 136 -0.06 -2.42 20.35
C ALA A 136 -1.03 -3.61 20.38
N ALA A 137 -2.22 -3.45 19.81
CA ALA A 137 -3.20 -4.52 19.65
C ALA A 137 -2.63 -5.67 18.80
N LEU A 138 -1.97 -5.35 17.69
CA LEU A 138 -1.34 -6.35 16.81
C LEU A 138 -0.24 -7.14 17.53
N ILE A 139 0.62 -6.47 18.31
CA ILE A 139 1.68 -7.12 19.12
C ILE A 139 1.10 -8.04 20.21
N ALA A 140 -0.04 -7.66 20.79
CA ALA A 140 -0.67 -8.43 21.86
C ALA A 140 -1.28 -9.75 21.39
N ILE A 141 -1.44 -9.96 20.08
CA ILE A 141 -2.03 -11.19 19.55
C ILE A 141 -1.01 -12.34 19.70
N PRO A 142 -1.36 -13.41 20.42
CA PRO A 142 -0.43 -14.51 20.68
C PRO A 142 -0.07 -15.23 19.39
N THR A 143 1.21 -15.57 19.25
CA THR A 143 1.67 -16.41 18.14
C THR A 143 0.88 -17.72 18.09
N PRO A 144 0.34 -18.12 16.92
CA PRO A 144 -0.34 -19.40 16.76
C PRO A 144 0.59 -20.54 17.15
N GLU A 145 0.09 -21.48 17.97
CA GLU A 145 0.86 -22.61 18.50
C GLU A 145 1.53 -23.41 17.37
N GLN A 146 0.88 -23.51 16.21
CA GLN A 146 1.36 -24.23 15.04
C GLN A 146 2.67 -23.66 14.47
N ILE A 147 2.92 -22.36 14.65
CA ILE A 147 4.12 -21.68 14.13
C ILE A 147 5.07 -21.24 15.24
N ALA A 148 4.69 -21.35 16.51
CA ALA A 148 5.48 -20.89 17.65
C ALA A 148 6.88 -21.51 17.69
N GLY A 149 7.03 -22.79 17.30
CA GLY A 149 8.33 -23.46 17.21
C GLY A 149 9.19 -23.04 16.00
N ALA A 150 8.59 -22.42 14.99
CA ALA A 150 9.27 -21.90 13.80
C ALA A 150 9.65 -20.42 13.92
N LEU A 151 9.21 -19.75 15.00
CA LEU A 151 9.51 -18.36 15.27
C LEU A 151 10.92 -18.20 15.85
N LYS A 152 11.77 -17.43 15.16
CA LYS A 152 13.11 -17.02 15.62
C LYS A 152 13.29 -15.54 15.35
N ASP A 153 13.76 -14.80 16.34
CA ASP A 153 14.06 -13.37 16.21
C ASP A 153 12.91 -12.52 15.64
N GLY A 154 11.66 -12.86 16.03
CA GLY A 154 10.46 -12.14 15.57
C GLY A 154 10.04 -12.45 14.13
N ARG A 155 10.61 -13.48 13.50
CA ARG A 155 10.29 -13.92 12.15
C ARG A 155 9.99 -15.41 12.16
N TYR A 156 9.05 -15.86 11.34
CA TYR A 156 8.84 -17.29 11.14
C TYR A 156 9.54 -17.75 9.87
N HIS A 157 10.23 -18.87 9.98
CA HIS A 157 10.90 -19.51 8.86
C HIS A 157 10.28 -20.88 8.61
N PHE A 158 9.58 -21.06 7.49
CA PHE A 158 9.05 -22.36 7.10
C PHE A 158 9.18 -22.60 5.61
N THR A 159 9.12 -23.87 5.20
CA THR A 159 9.06 -24.24 3.79
C THR A 159 7.62 -24.63 3.46
N THR A 160 7.02 -24.01 2.45
CA THR A 160 5.67 -24.39 1.99
C THR A 160 5.67 -25.83 1.48
N ALA A 161 4.50 -26.45 1.33
CA ALA A 161 4.37 -27.76 0.68
C ALA A 161 4.94 -27.78 -0.75
N GLY A 162 5.02 -26.61 -1.42
CA GLY A 162 5.63 -26.43 -2.74
C GLY A 162 7.13 -26.16 -2.73
N GLY A 163 7.81 -26.24 -1.57
CA GLY A 163 9.26 -26.07 -1.47
C GLY A 163 9.74 -24.62 -1.37
N GLN A 164 8.83 -23.64 -1.34
CA GLN A 164 9.20 -22.23 -1.18
C GLN A 164 9.60 -21.97 0.29
N GLN A 165 10.79 -21.42 0.51
CA GLN A 165 11.15 -20.91 1.82
C GLN A 165 10.44 -19.58 2.06
N VAL A 166 9.71 -19.50 3.16
CA VAL A 166 9.05 -18.31 3.66
C VAL A 166 9.87 -17.80 4.82
N ASP A 167 10.26 -16.54 4.72
CA ASP A 167 10.88 -15.77 5.79
C ASP A 167 10.08 -14.47 5.93
N ALA A 168 9.25 -14.39 6.97
CA ALA A 168 8.34 -13.28 7.17
C ALA A 168 8.26 -12.83 8.63
N PRO A 169 8.11 -11.52 8.87
CA PRO A 169 7.99 -10.98 10.22
C PRO A 169 6.68 -11.43 10.88
N TRP A 170 6.74 -11.58 12.19
CA TRP A 170 5.59 -11.82 13.05
C TRP A 170 5.40 -10.65 14.02
N PRO A 171 4.15 -10.18 14.25
CA PRO A 171 2.93 -10.50 13.49
C PRO A 171 2.95 -9.93 12.06
N PRO A 172 2.13 -10.47 11.13
CA PRO A 172 2.02 -9.94 9.78
C PRO A 172 1.68 -8.44 9.80
N ASN A 173 2.29 -7.67 8.90
CA ASN A 173 2.11 -6.22 8.75
C ASN A 173 2.54 -5.36 9.96
N LEU A 174 3.18 -5.94 10.99
CA LEU A 174 3.75 -5.12 12.08
C LEU A 174 4.81 -4.15 11.54
N ASP A 175 5.64 -4.62 10.62
CA ASP A 175 6.62 -3.81 9.90
C ASP A 175 5.95 -2.64 9.16
N VAL A 176 4.74 -2.83 8.61
CA VAL A 176 3.89 -1.77 8.02
C VAL A 176 3.57 -0.67 9.02
N LEU A 177 2.96 -1.02 10.15
CA LEU A 177 2.58 -0.05 11.16
C LEU A 177 3.79 0.63 11.81
N ASP A 178 4.89 -0.09 11.97
CA ASP A 178 6.18 0.46 12.39
C ASP A 178 6.70 1.52 11.42
N GLY A 179 6.59 1.27 10.11
CA GLY A 179 6.99 2.22 9.07
C GLY A 179 6.12 3.48 9.07
N PHE A 180 4.81 3.33 9.25
CA PHE A 180 3.91 4.46 9.42
C PHE A 180 4.24 5.30 10.64
N LEU A 181 4.61 4.70 11.77
CA LEU A 181 5.04 5.46 12.95
C LEU A 181 6.37 6.18 12.73
N ARG A 182 7.34 5.54 12.08
CA ARG A 182 8.63 6.16 11.75
C ARG A 182 8.48 7.36 10.83
N CYS A 183 7.59 7.25 9.86
CA CYS A 183 7.37 8.24 8.81
C CYS A 183 6.01 8.90 8.90
N PHE A 184 5.56 9.17 10.13
CA PHE A 184 4.20 9.59 10.41
C PHE A 184 3.79 10.87 9.68
N ASP A 185 4.73 11.78 9.43
CA ASP A 185 4.47 13.06 8.77
C ASP A 185 4.59 13.00 7.23
N ARG A 186 5.00 11.85 6.67
CA ARG A 186 5.07 11.63 5.22
C ARG A 186 3.70 11.33 4.64
N ASP A 187 3.49 11.50 3.35
CA ASP A 187 2.29 10.96 2.71
C ASP A 187 2.33 9.42 2.65
N TYR A 188 1.19 8.82 2.32
CA TYR A 188 1.05 7.36 2.23
C TYR A 188 2.04 6.71 1.27
N HIS A 189 2.26 7.32 0.10
CA HIS A 189 3.18 6.81 -0.91
C HIS A 189 4.60 6.71 -0.36
N ASP A 190 5.11 7.80 0.24
CA ASP A 190 6.44 7.84 0.85
C ASP A 190 6.57 6.88 2.03
N ALA A 191 5.55 6.80 2.89
CA ALA A 191 5.58 5.96 4.09
C ALA A 191 5.52 4.44 3.76
N MET A 192 4.80 4.06 2.70
CA MET A 192 4.74 2.68 2.20
C MET A 192 5.95 2.31 1.34
N GLY A 193 6.40 3.21 0.47
CA GLY A 193 7.37 2.89 -0.58
C GLY A 193 8.83 3.09 -0.19
N SER A 194 9.14 3.97 0.77
CA SER A 194 10.53 4.30 1.06
C SER A 194 11.22 3.30 1.99
N GLN A 195 12.41 2.84 1.58
CA GLN A 195 13.23 1.92 2.37
C GLN A 195 13.52 2.45 3.77
N SER A 196 13.73 3.77 3.91
CA SER A 196 13.93 4.42 5.22
C SER A 196 12.77 4.24 6.18
N CYS A 197 11.54 4.12 5.66
CA CYS A 197 10.37 3.83 6.47
C CYS A 197 10.21 2.33 6.70
N ARG A 198 10.57 1.45 5.74
CA ARG A 198 10.38 0.00 5.85
C ARG A 198 11.46 -0.73 6.65
N ASN A 199 12.74 -0.42 6.44
CA ASN A 199 13.90 -1.15 6.98
C ASN A 199 15.00 -0.18 7.48
N PRO A 200 15.06 0.10 8.79
CA PRO A 200 16.02 1.07 9.33
C PRO A 200 17.46 0.56 9.46
N GLU A 201 17.72 -0.76 9.36
CA GLU A 201 19.06 -1.35 9.55
C GLU A 201 19.88 -1.58 8.25
N GLY A 202 19.45 -1.04 7.11
CA GLY A 202 20.30 -0.92 5.92
C GLY A 202 19.63 -1.27 4.59
N GLY A 203 20.08 -0.60 3.53
CA GLY A 203 20.19 -1.24 2.22
C GLY A 203 21.41 -2.15 2.18
#